data_AF-A0A4P8GX14-F1
#
_entry.id   AF-A0A4P8GX14-F1
#
_cell.length_a   1.000
_cell.length_b   1.000
_cell.length_c   1.000
_cell.angle_alpha   90.00
_cell.angle_beta   90.00
_cell.angle_gamma   90.00
#
_symmetry.space_group_name_H-M   'P 1'
#
loop_
_entity.id
_entity.type
_entity.pdbx_description
1 polymer ?
#
loop_
_entity_poly.entity_id
_entity_poly.type
_entity_poly.pdbx_seq_one_letter_code
_entity_poly.pdbx_strand_id
1 'polypeptide(L)'
;MTDSVEHSQQTGYRPGRIISPGTARQLGTFGLFVPAPGQRRTLDVGGAPLEAKSAEGGLLWIGFRELTAGTVAAADLASAAARFGEWAVDGIPAPADARAVSPEWKRLSEVVELLFAAGATVFLIGAPLPGFGPDSPFSRLLRVQSDEELPAGQTSGC
;
A
#
# COMPACT_ATOMS: atom_id res chain seq x y z
N MET A 1 42.26 3.52 21.55
CA MET A 1 41.27 2.47 21.86
C MET A 1 40.11 3.14 22.58
N THR A 2 39.18 3.72 21.83
CA THR A 2 37.79 3.92 22.24
C THR A 2 37.00 4.25 20.98
N ASP A 3 36.34 3.21 20.50
CA ASP A 3 35.17 3.21 19.65
C ASP A 3 34.08 4.11 20.27
N SER A 4 33.45 4.99 19.49
CA SER A 4 32.08 5.50 19.70
C SER A 4 31.78 6.69 18.79
N VAL A 5 31.15 6.41 17.63
CA VAL A 5 30.01 7.19 17.13
C VAL A 5 29.16 6.30 16.22
N GLU A 6 28.55 5.26 16.79
CA GLU A 6 27.34 4.67 16.20
C GLU A 6 26.13 5.46 16.71
N HIS A 7 25.82 6.55 16.02
CA HIS A 7 24.45 7.09 15.97
C HIS A 7 23.91 6.81 14.57
N SER A 8 23.68 5.53 14.27
CA SER A 8 22.92 5.14 13.08
C SER A 8 21.47 5.55 13.31
N GLN A 9 21.07 6.58 12.57
CA GLN A 9 19.76 7.21 12.60
C GLN A 9 18.66 6.18 12.29
N GLN A 10 18.05 5.56 13.30
CA GLN A 10 16.82 4.79 13.14
C GLN A 10 15.60 5.72 13.07
N THR A 11 15.52 6.53 12.02
CA THR A 11 14.31 7.25 11.63
C THR A 11 14.13 7.12 10.13
N GLY A 12 13.25 6.22 9.67
CA GLY A 12 12.74 6.28 8.30
C GLY A 12 12.56 4.99 7.51
N TYR A 13 12.19 3.85 8.10
CA TYR A 13 11.65 2.74 7.31
C TYR A 13 10.15 2.64 7.54
N ARG A 14 9.35 3.15 6.59
CA ARG A 14 7.91 2.84 6.52
C ARG A 14 7.65 1.90 5.35
N PRO A 15 8.08 0.62 5.44
CA PRO A 15 7.68 -0.34 4.45
C PRO A 15 6.18 -0.52 4.58
N GLY A 16 5.50 -0.49 3.45
CA GLY A 16 4.11 -0.84 3.39
C GLY A 16 3.82 -2.29 3.81
N ARG A 17 2.56 -2.70 3.67
CA ARG A 17 2.12 -4.05 4.01
C ARG A 17 1.30 -4.67 2.89
N ILE A 18 1.43 -5.98 2.72
CA ILE A 18 0.48 -6.80 1.95
C ILE A 18 -0.45 -7.42 2.98
N ILE A 19 -1.73 -7.07 2.93
CA ILE A 19 -2.77 -7.55 3.82
C ILE A 19 -3.67 -8.48 3.03
N SER A 20 -3.63 -9.76 3.38
CA SER A 20 -4.48 -10.79 2.80
C SER A 20 -5.16 -11.60 3.90
N PRO A 21 -6.47 -11.88 3.80
CA PRO A 21 -7.39 -11.46 2.74
C PRO A 21 -7.86 -9.99 2.86
N GLY A 22 -7.41 -9.22 3.85
CA GLY A 22 -7.86 -7.84 4.04
C GLY A 22 -9.12 -7.74 4.92
N THR A 23 -9.24 -8.59 5.94
CA THR A 23 -10.41 -8.56 6.84
C THR A 23 -10.49 -7.23 7.58
N ALA A 24 -11.69 -6.84 8.02
CA ALA A 24 -11.88 -5.62 8.80
C ALA A 24 -11.01 -5.58 10.07
N ARG A 25 -10.70 -6.74 10.68
CA ARG A 25 -9.83 -6.83 11.87
C ARG A 25 -8.35 -6.61 11.51
N GLN A 26 -7.88 -7.17 10.40
CA GLN A 26 -6.54 -6.91 9.88
C GLN A 26 -6.36 -5.43 9.53
N LEU A 27 -7.33 -4.85 8.81
CA LEU A 27 -7.31 -3.44 8.42
C LEU A 27 -7.37 -2.53 9.66
N GLY A 28 -8.28 -2.79 10.59
CA GLY A 28 -8.44 -2.01 11.82
C GLY A 28 -7.19 -1.96 12.69
N THR A 29 -6.35 -3.00 12.67
CA THR A 29 -5.06 -3.00 13.39
C THR A 29 -4.08 -1.97 12.85
N PHE A 30 -4.22 -1.58 11.59
CA PHE A 30 -3.42 -0.54 10.95
C PHE A 30 -4.17 0.79 10.82
N GLY A 31 -5.32 0.94 11.50
CA GLY A 31 -6.17 2.13 11.38
C GLY A 31 -6.83 2.27 10.00
N LEU A 32 -6.84 1.20 9.21
CA LEU A 32 -7.46 1.17 7.88
C LEU A 32 -8.92 0.74 8.02
N PHE A 33 -9.82 1.52 7.44
CA PHE A 33 -11.24 1.22 7.38
C PHE A 33 -11.70 1.32 5.94
N VAL A 34 -12.34 0.25 5.45
CA VAL A 34 -12.86 0.21 4.08
C VAL A 34 -13.83 1.38 3.90
N PRO A 35 -13.59 2.29 2.93
CA PRO A 35 -14.44 3.44 2.73
C PRO A 35 -15.87 3.05 2.33
N ALA A 36 -16.84 3.81 2.83
CA ALA A 36 -18.21 3.70 2.39
C ALA A 36 -18.35 4.19 0.92
N PRO A 37 -19.30 3.68 0.12
CA PRO A 37 -19.48 4.11 -1.26
C PRO A 37 -19.68 5.62 -1.44
N GLY A 38 -20.25 6.31 -0.45
CA GLY A 38 -20.43 7.77 -0.46
C GLY A 38 -19.14 8.59 -0.21
N GLN A 39 -18.04 7.95 0.20
CA GLN A 39 -16.73 8.58 0.38
C GLN A 39 -15.90 8.58 -0.91
N ARG A 40 -16.39 7.94 -1.98
CA ARG A 40 -15.72 7.93 -3.28
C ARG A 40 -15.58 9.35 -3.81
N ARG A 41 -14.40 9.67 -4.33
CA ARG A 41 -14.08 10.98 -4.88
C ARG A 41 -13.19 10.80 -6.11
N THR A 42 -13.39 11.65 -7.10
CA THR A 42 -12.46 11.83 -8.21
C THR A 42 -11.43 12.88 -7.81
N LEU A 43 -10.14 12.53 -7.87
CA LEU A 43 -9.05 13.47 -7.68
C LEU A 43 -8.54 13.95 -9.03
N ASP A 44 -8.25 15.25 -9.15
CA ASP A 44 -7.45 15.75 -10.26
C ASP A 44 -5.97 15.54 -9.95
N VAL A 45 -5.32 14.69 -10.75
CA VAL A 45 -3.91 14.34 -10.61
C VAL A 45 -3.23 14.71 -11.91
N GLY A 46 -2.73 15.95 -11.97
CA GLY A 46 -2.05 16.49 -13.16
C GLY A 46 -2.96 16.67 -14.37
N GLY A 47 -4.24 17.01 -14.15
CA GLY A 47 -5.24 17.12 -15.21
C GLY A 47 -5.84 15.78 -15.66
N ALA A 48 -5.45 14.67 -15.05
CA ALA A 48 -6.08 13.37 -15.26
C ALA A 48 -6.97 13.01 -14.05
N PRO A 49 -8.23 12.58 -14.27
CA PRO A 49 -9.10 12.14 -13.19
C PRO A 49 -8.64 10.79 -12.64
N LEU A 50 -8.45 10.71 -11.33
CA LEU A 50 -8.14 9.51 -10.58
C LEU A 50 -9.31 9.17 -9.65
N GLU A 51 -10.00 8.07 -9.96
CA GLU A 51 -11.11 7.57 -9.14
C GLU A 51 -10.57 6.93 -7.85
N ALA A 52 -10.79 7.60 -6.72
CA ALA A 52 -10.41 7.12 -5.41
C ALA A 52 -11.65 6.66 -4.62
N LYS A 53 -11.49 5.61 -3.83
CA LYS A 53 -12.53 5.15 -2.88
C LYS A 53 -12.69 6.11 -1.70
N SER A 54 -11.61 6.75 -1.29
CA SER A 54 -11.58 7.85 -0.32
C SER A 54 -10.22 8.55 -0.38
N ALA A 55 -10.17 9.82 -0.01
CA ALA A 55 -8.96 10.64 0.03
C ALA A 55 -9.05 11.59 1.24
N GLU A 56 -8.84 11.05 2.44
CA GLU A 56 -9.04 11.77 3.71
C GLU A 56 -7.84 11.61 4.64
N GLY A 57 -7.51 12.67 5.39
CA GLY A 57 -6.49 12.59 6.45
C GLY A 57 -5.07 12.27 5.99
N GLY A 58 -4.75 12.42 4.70
CA GLY A 58 -3.45 12.03 4.13
C GLY A 58 -3.37 10.56 3.67
N LEU A 59 -4.47 9.81 3.82
CA LEU A 59 -4.65 8.44 3.34
C LEU A 59 -5.49 8.43 2.06
N LEU A 60 -4.93 7.86 0.99
CA LEU A 60 -5.62 7.65 -0.27
C LEU A 60 -6.00 6.18 -0.44
N TRP A 61 -7.29 5.91 -0.56
CA TRP A 61 -7.82 4.60 -0.92
C TRP A 61 -8.13 4.55 -2.41
N ILE A 62 -7.58 3.58 -3.12
CA ILE A 62 -7.81 3.38 -4.55
C ILE A 62 -7.94 1.88 -4.86
N GLY A 63 -8.72 1.54 -5.89
CA GLY A 63 -8.79 0.16 -6.35
C GLY A 63 -7.65 -0.20 -7.29
N PHE A 64 -7.26 -1.48 -7.30
CA PHE A 64 -6.25 -2.01 -8.22
C PHE A 64 -6.55 -1.63 -9.67
N ARG A 65 -7.80 -1.80 -10.11
CA ARG A 65 -8.21 -1.54 -11.50
C ARG A 65 -8.07 -0.08 -11.88
N GLU A 66 -8.48 0.82 -10.99
CA GLU A 66 -8.40 2.26 -11.21
C GLU A 66 -6.93 2.71 -11.27
N LEU A 67 -6.07 2.11 -10.44
CA LEU A 67 -4.64 2.41 -10.44
C LEU A 67 -3.91 1.88 -11.68
N THR A 68 -4.25 0.66 -12.13
CA THR A 68 -3.59 0.01 -13.27
C THR A 68 -4.17 0.36 -14.63
N ALA A 69 -5.30 1.10 -14.69
CA ALA A 69 -5.90 1.57 -15.94
C ALA A 69 -4.97 2.46 -16.79
N GLY A 70 -3.90 3.00 -16.21
CA GLY A 70 -2.86 3.72 -16.94
C GLY A 70 -3.26 5.12 -17.41
N THR A 71 -4.37 5.66 -16.89
CA THR A 71 -4.89 6.99 -17.26
C THR A 71 -4.09 8.15 -16.68
N VAL A 72 -3.41 7.93 -15.55
CA VAL A 72 -2.61 8.95 -14.86
C VAL A 72 -1.13 8.71 -15.14
N ALA A 73 -0.39 9.77 -15.53
CA ALA A 73 1.04 9.67 -15.76
C ALA A 73 1.82 9.45 -14.45
N ALA A 74 2.99 8.84 -14.56
CA ALA A 74 3.81 8.52 -13.37
C ALA A 74 4.19 9.78 -12.56
N ALA A 75 4.57 10.87 -13.24
CA ALA A 75 4.93 12.12 -12.58
C ALA A 75 3.78 12.72 -11.75
N ASP A 76 2.55 12.60 -12.25
CA ASP A 76 1.37 13.11 -11.55
C ASP A 76 1.03 12.21 -10.35
N LEU A 77 1.17 10.89 -10.49
CA LEU A 77 1.08 9.96 -9.36
C LEU A 77 2.13 10.26 -8.28
N ALA A 78 3.35 10.65 -8.66
CA ALA A 78 4.38 11.02 -7.70
C ALA A 78 4.03 12.30 -6.94
N SER A 79 3.44 13.27 -7.66
CA SER A 79 2.91 14.50 -7.05
C SER A 79 1.77 14.20 -6.08
N ALA A 80 0.88 13.26 -6.43
CA ALA A 80 -0.15 12.77 -5.51
C ALA A 80 0.47 12.05 -4.30
N ALA A 81 1.53 11.27 -4.49
CA ALA A 81 2.24 10.57 -3.42
C ALA A 81 2.91 11.53 -2.44
N ALA A 82 3.43 12.66 -2.91
CA ALA A 82 3.94 13.71 -2.05
C ALA A 82 2.84 14.38 -1.21
N ARG A 83 1.59 14.38 -1.69
CA ARG A 83 0.42 14.93 -0.97
C ARG A 83 -0.17 13.92 0.03
N PHE A 84 -0.20 12.64 -0.31
CA PHE A 84 -0.77 11.57 0.51
C PHE A 84 0.35 10.64 0.98
N GLY A 85 0.69 10.72 2.27
CA GLY A 85 1.75 9.90 2.86
C GLY A 85 1.38 8.42 3.02
N GLU A 86 0.11 8.07 2.89
CA GLU A 86 -0.39 6.70 3.03
C GLU A 86 -1.33 6.33 1.87
N TRP A 87 -1.15 5.12 1.34
CA TRP A 87 -1.89 4.63 0.17
C TRP A 87 -2.43 3.23 0.45
N ALA A 88 -3.74 3.05 0.35
CA ALA A 88 -4.40 1.75 0.44
C ALA A 88 -4.92 1.35 -0.94
N VAL A 89 -4.30 0.33 -1.54
CA VAL A 89 -4.69 -0.25 -2.82
C VAL A 89 -5.52 -1.50 -2.56
N ASP A 90 -6.81 -1.43 -2.86
CA ASP A 90 -7.78 -2.50 -2.59
C ASP A 90 -8.16 -3.31 -3.84
N GLY A 91 -8.61 -4.54 -3.63
CA GLY A 91 -9.14 -5.41 -4.69
C GLY A 91 -8.03 -5.99 -5.57
N ILE A 92 -6.83 -6.19 -5.02
CA ILE A 92 -5.74 -6.82 -5.76
C ILE A 92 -6.11 -8.28 -6.05
N PRO A 93 -6.19 -8.67 -7.32
CA PRO A 93 -6.56 -10.03 -7.69
C PRO A 93 -5.43 -11.01 -7.34
N ALA A 94 -5.77 -12.29 -7.17
CA ALA A 94 -4.75 -13.32 -7.17
C ALA A 94 -4.11 -13.35 -8.57
N PRO A 95 -2.78 -13.38 -8.71
CA PRO A 95 -2.17 -13.52 -10.02
C PRO A 95 -2.60 -14.86 -10.65
N ALA A 96 -3.16 -14.79 -11.85
CA ALA A 96 -3.66 -15.96 -12.58
C ALA A 96 -2.53 -16.97 -12.86
N ASP A 97 -1.31 -16.45 -13.10
CA ASP A 97 -0.10 -17.25 -13.30
C ASP A 97 1.10 -16.54 -12.66
N ALA A 98 1.79 -17.21 -11.75
CA ALA A 98 3.00 -16.67 -11.10
C ALA A 98 4.16 -16.39 -12.10
N ARG A 99 4.06 -16.91 -13.32
CA ARG A 99 5.07 -16.76 -14.39
C ARG A 99 4.72 -15.70 -15.42
N ALA A 100 3.45 -15.28 -15.50
CA ALA A 100 2.99 -14.28 -16.46
C ALA A 100 2.72 -12.96 -15.73
N VAL A 101 3.68 -12.05 -15.77
CA VAL A 101 3.48 -10.68 -15.25
C VAL A 101 2.56 -9.96 -16.23
N SER A 102 1.27 -9.87 -15.91
CA SER A 102 0.33 -9.11 -16.73
C SER A 102 0.75 -7.63 -16.79
N PRO A 103 0.38 -6.87 -17.83
CA PRO A 103 0.67 -5.44 -17.91
C PRO A 103 0.21 -4.66 -16.66
N GLU A 104 -0.90 -5.08 -16.05
CA GLU A 104 -1.44 -4.50 -14.83
C GLU A 104 -0.51 -4.74 -13.63
N TRP A 105 0.07 -5.94 -13.49
CA TRP A 105 1.06 -6.25 -12.45
C TRP A 105 2.36 -5.48 -12.63
N LYS A 106 2.82 -5.31 -13.87
CA LYS A 106 3.97 -4.46 -14.18
C LYS A 106 3.68 -3.02 -13.77
N ARG A 107 2.51 -2.50 -14.14
CA ARG A 107 2.09 -1.14 -13.78
C ARG A 107 2.00 -0.95 -12.26
N LEU A 108 1.42 -1.91 -11.54
CA LEU A 108 1.38 -1.87 -10.07
C LEU A 108 2.79 -1.81 -9.49
N SER A 109 3.72 -2.62 -10.01
CA SER A 109 5.12 -2.63 -9.55
C SER A 109 5.80 -1.28 -9.75
N GLU A 110 5.62 -0.67 -10.93
CA GLU A 110 6.14 0.68 -11.24
C GLU A 110 5.57 1.74 -10.29
N VAL A 111 4.27 1.68 -10.00
CA VAL A 111 3.62 2.61 -9.08
C VAL A 111 4.13 2.42 -7.66
N VAL A 112 4.27 1.18 -7.17
CA VAL A 112 4.76 0.92 -5.80
C VAL A 112 6.19 1.42 -5.62
N GLU A 113 7.08 1.20 -6.59
CA GLU A 113 8.44 1.77 -6.56
C GLU A 113 8.40 3.30 -6.50
N LEU A 114 7.51 3.93 -7.27
CA LEU A 114 7.35 5.37 -7.27
C LEU A 114 6.80 5.91 -5.93
N LEU A 115 5.85 5.22 -5.30
CA LEU A 115 5.34 5.56 -3.97
C LEU A 115 6.45 5.45 -2.91
N PHE A 116 7.28 4.41 -2.99
CA PHE A 116 8.43 4.28 -2.11
C PHE A 116 9.49 5.36 -2.33
N ALA A 117 9.75 5.73 -3.58
CA ALA A 117 10.66 6.83 -3.90
C ALA A 117 10.15 8.17 -3.32
N ALA A 118 8.83 8.34 -3.20
CA ALA A 118 8.20 9.49 -2.54
C ALA A 118 8.14 9.38 -1.00
N GLY A 119 8.56 8.26 -0.41
CA GLY A 119 8.49 8.01 1.03
C GLY A 119 7.10 7.67 1.56
N ALA A 120 6.16 7.31 0.68
CA ALA A 120 4.80 6.94 1.05
C ALA A 120 4.71 5.52 1.61
N THR A 121 3.80 5.31 2.57
CA THR A 121 3.47 3.99 3.12
C THR A 121 2.39 3.34 2.27
N VAL A 122 2.61 2.10 1.82
CA VAL A 122 1.71 1.42 0.86
C VAL A 122 1.04 0.19 1.47
N PHE A 123 -0.28 0.12 1.45
CA PHE A 123 -1.06 -1.03 1.91
C PHE A 123 -1.70 -1.70 0.70
N LEU A 124 -1.26 -2.91 0.39
CA LEU A 124 -1.80 -3.74 -0.67
C LEU A 124 -2.83 -4.69 -0.07
N ILE A 125 -4.09 -4.57 -0.46
CA ILE A 125 -5.21 -5.30 0.13
C ILE A 125 -5.87 -6.16 -0.94
N GLY A 126 -5.98 -7.46 -0.69
CA GLY A 126 -6.63 -8.37 -1.63
C GLY A 126 -6.30 -9.84 -1.40
N ALA A 127 -6.42 -10.61 -2.46
CA ALA A 127 -6.18 -12.05 -2.42
C ALA A 127 -4.72 -12.37 -2.02
N PRO A 128 -4.45 -13.59 -1.51
CA PRO A 128 -3.10 -14.02 -1.17
C PRO A 128 -2.15 -13.89 -2.37
N LEU A 129 -1.07 -13.13 -2.19
CA LEU A 129 -0.07 -12.89 -3.23
C LEU A 129 1.08 -13.90 -3.12
N PRO A 130 1.63 -14.39 -4.26
CA PRO A 130 2.75 -15.31 -4.28
C PRO A 130 4.00 -14.67 -3.70
N GLY A 131 5.03 -15.48 -3.42
CA GLY A 131 6.38 -14.98 -3.15
C GLY A 131 6.88 -14.12 -4.31
N PHE A 132 7.44 -12.95 -4.00
CA PHE A 132 8.09 -12.10 -5.01
C PHE A 132 9.60 -12.31 -4.95
N GLY A 133 10.28 -12.18 -6.10
CA GLY A 133 11.75 -12.22 -6.14
C GLY A 133 12.37 -11.08 -5.32
N PRO A 134 13.66 -11.19 -4.94
CA PRO A 134 14.34 -10.20 -4.10
C PRO A 134 14.35 -8.80 -4.74
N ASP A 135 14.46 -8.73 -6.08
CA ASP A 135 14.48 -7.49 -6.85
C ASP A 135 13.11 -6.82 -7.02
N SER A 136 12.04 -7.44 -6.49
CA SER A 136 10.69 -6.88 -6.61
C SER A 136 10.43 -5.81 -5.54
N PRO A 137 9.76 -4.69 -5.87
CA PRO A 137 9.26 -3.73 -4.87
C PRO A 137 8.51 -4.40 -3.71
N PHE A 138 7.72 -5.41 -4.05
CA PHE A 138 6.84 -6.08 -3.10
C PHE A 138 7.60 -6.91 -2.06
N SER A 139 8.88 -7.21 -2.29
CA SER A 139 9.74 -7.90 -1.29
C SER A 139 10.00 -7.02 -0.06
N ARG A 140 9.89 -5.69 -0.21
CA ARG A 140 10.03 -4.71 0.87
C ARG A 140 8.81 -4.63 1.77
N LEU A 141 7.65 -5.12 1.31
CA LEU A 141 6.39 -5.06 2.03
C LEU A 141 6.26 -6.21 3.03
N LEU A 142 5.85 -5.89 4.26
CA LEU A 142 5.55 -6.92 5.27
C LEU A 142 4.23 -7.61 4.94
N ARG A 143 4.19 -8.94 5.05
CA ARG A 143 2.97 -9.72 4.79
C ARG A 143 2.18 -9.93 6.06
N VAL A 144 0.89 -9.66 6.01
CA VAL A 144 -0.09 -9.93 7.07
C VAL A 144 -1.09 -10.92 6.49
N GLN A 145 -0.93 -12.19 6.85
CA GLN A 145 -1.74 -13.30 6.32
C GLN A 145 -2.68 -13.89 7.38
N SER A 146 -2.38 -13.66 8.66
CA SER A 146 -3.14 -14.21 9.79
C SER A 146 -3.76 -13.09 10.62
N ASP A 147 -4.94 -13.38 11.15
CA ASP A 147 -5.63 -12.54 12.13
C ASP A 147 -5.04 -12.72 13.56
N GLU A 148 -4.31 -13.81 13.79
CA GLU A 148 -3.74 -14.22 15.07
C GLU A 148 -2.34 -13.65 15.35
N GLU A 149 -1.62 -13.20 14.32
CA GLU A 149 -0.30 -12.54 14.44
C GLU A 149 -0.39 -11.07 14.87
N LEU A 150 -1.60 -10.57 15.09
CA LEU A 150 -1.85 -9.23 15.60
C LEU A 150 -1.64 -9.26 17.12
N PRO A 151 -0.89 -8.31 17.73
CA PRO A 151 -0.72 -8.29 19.16
C PRO A 151 -2.10 -8.28 19.79
N ALA A 152 -2.43 -9.36 20.51
CA ALA A 152 -3.69 -9.48 21.20
C ALA A 152 -3.84 -8.23 22.06
N GLY A 153 -4.82 -7.39 21.72
CA GLY A 153 -5.18 -6.24 22.53
C GLY A 153 -5.30 -6.76 23.95
N GLN A 154 -4.47 -6.23 24.85
CA GLN A 154 -4.46 -6.67 26.24
C GLN A 154 -5.88 -6.50 26.76
N THR A 155 -6.54 -7.64 26.95
CA THR A 155 -7.82 -7.71 27.63
C THR A 155 -7.50 -7.38 29.08
N SER A 156 -7.64 -6.09 29.42
CA SER A 156 -7.70 -5.64 30.80
C SER A 156 -8.96 -6.26 31.40
N GLY A 157 -8.79 -7.39 32.06
CA GLY A 157 -9.79 -7.97 32.94
C GLY A 157 -9.89 -7.11 34.20
N CYS A 158 -11.08 -6.60 34.46
CA CYS A 158 -11.49 -6.06 35.75
C CYS A 158 -11.62 -7.17 36.79
#